data_AF-A0A2M8L457-F1
#
_entry.id   AF-A0A2M8L457-F1
#
_cell.length_a   1.000
_cell.length_b   1.000
_cell.length_c   1.000
_cell.angle_alpha   90.00
_cell.angle_beta   90.00
_cell.angle_gamma   90.00
#
_symmetry.space_group_name_H-M   'P 1'
#
loop_
_entity.id
_entity.type
_entity.pdbx_description
1 polymer ?
#
loop_
_entity_poly.entity_id
_entity_poly.type
_entity_poly.pdbx_seq_one_letter_code
_entity_poly.pdbx_strand_id
1 'polypeptide(L)'
;MIDKKIIEKLKNGGIGILPTDTIYGLVGSALVPKTVERIYRLRSRDPKKPMIILIGDFSDLKKFDIKIDEKMRMILKKYWP
;
A
#
# COMPACT_ATOMS: atom_id res chain seq x y z
N MET A 1 -15.16 1.91 -12.33
CA MET A 1 -14.06 2.90 -12.45
C MET A 1 -14.00 3.66 -11.13
N ILE A 2 -12.83 3.76 -10.46
CA ILE A 2 -12.71 4.51 -9.20
C ILE A 2 -12.84 6.01 -9.49
N ASP A 3 -13.60 6.74 -8.69
CA ASP A 3 -13.76 8.20 -8.83
C ASP A 3 -12.39 8.90 -8.70
N LYS A 4 -12.05 9.76 -9.68
CA LYS A 4 -10.82 10.56 -9.68
C LYS A 4 -10.64 11.37 -8.40
N LYS A 5 -11.73 11.85 -7.81
CA LYS A 5 -11.71 12.60 -6.54
C LYS A 5 -11.18 11.74 -5.39
N ILE A 6 -11.48 10.44 -5.38
CA ILE A 6 -10.98 9.51 -4.36
C ILE A 6 -9.46 9.33 -4.53
N ILE A 7 -9.01 9.17 -5.77
CA ILE A 7 -7.58 9.03 -6.09
C ILE A 7 -6.80 10.26 -5.61
N GLU A 8 -7.30 11.46 -5.91
CA GLU A 8 -6.67 12.71 -5.47
C GLU A 8 -6.65 12.85 -3.95
N LYS A 9 -7.75 12.51 -3.27
CA LYS A 9 -7.80 12.52 -1.80
C LYS A 9 -6.74 11.59 -1.21
N LEU A 10 -6.60 10.36 -1.72
CA LEU A 10 -5.60 9.41 -1.23
C LEU A 10 -4.17 9.90 -1.50
N LYS A 11 -3.90 10.46 -2.68
CA LYS A 11 -2.60 11.07 -3.02
C LYS A 11 -2.24 12.24 -2.11
N ASN A 12 -3.23 13.04 -1.72
CA ASN A 12 -3.06 14.18 -0.82
C ASN A 12 -3.09 13.81 0.68
N GLY A 13 -2.99 12.51 0.99
CA GLY A 13 -2.85 12.00 2.34
C GLY A 13 -4.15 11.70 3.07
N GLY A 14 -5.26 11.65 2.34
CA GLY A 14 -6.52 11.09 2.80
C GLY A 14 -6.40 9.62 3.18
N ILE A 15 -7.32 9.19 4.04
CA ILE A 15 -7.44 7.81 4.51
C ILE A 15 -8.81 7.31 4.05
N GLY A 16 -8.87 6.06 3.61
CA GLY A 16 -10.10 5.43 3.15
C GLY A 16 -10.23 4.01 3.67
N ILE A 17 -11.39 3.42 3.41
CA ILE A 17 -11.65 2.00 3.61
C ILE A 17 -11.77 1.38 2.22
N LEU A 18 -11.00 0.33 1.95
CA LEU A 18 -11.07 -0.42 0.70
C LEU A 18 -11.39 -1.89 0.96
N PRO A 19 -12.29 -2.51 0.17
CA PRO A 19 -12.42 -3.96 0.18
C PRO A 19 -11.13 -4.59 -0.37
N THR A 20 -10.75 -5.72 0.21
CA THR A 20 -9.75 -6.63 -0.38
C THR A 20 -10.38 -8.00 -0.56
N ASP A 21 -9.64 -8.92 -1.14
CA ASP A 21 -9.98 -10.34 -1.26
C ASP A 21 -10.14 -11.05 0.10
N THR A 22 -9.55 -10.50 1.17
CA THR A 22 -9.61 -11.08 2.52
C THR A 22 -10.52 -10.29 3.46
N ILE A 23 -10.15 -9.04 3.77
CA ILE A 23 -10.88 -8.16 4.70
C ILE A 23 -10.85 -6.70 4.21
N TYR A 24 -11.73 -5.88 4.77
CA TYR A 24 -11.63 -4.43 4.55
C TYR A 24 -10.36 -3.87 5.20
N GLY A 25 -9.61 -3.07 4.44
CA GLY A 25 -8.41 -2.40 4.89
C GLY A 25 -8.64 -0.90 5.14
N LEU A 26 -8.13 -0.39 6.26
CA LEU A 26 -7.95 1.05 6.47
C LEU A 26 -6.66 1.46 5.74
N VAL A 27 -6.81 2.21 4.64
CA VAL A 27 -5.72 2.49 3.70
C VAL A 27 -5.40 3.98 3.60
N GLY A 28 -4.17 4.26 3.16
CA GLY A 28 -3.71 5.59 2.78
C GLY A 28 -2.38 5.45 2.03
N SER A 29 -1.90 6.56 1.45
CA SER A 29 -0.65 6.52 0.69
C SER A 29 0.54 6.17 1.59
N ALA A 30 1.23 5.07 1.27
CA ALA A 30 2.47 4.66 1.95
C ALA A 30 3.64 5.62 1.70
N LEU A 31 3.54 6.47 0.67
CA LEU A 31 4.56 7.46 0.31
C LEU A 31 4.39 8.80 1.05
N VAL A 32 3.35 8.93 1.89
CA VAL A 32 3.05 10.16 2.63
C VAL A 32 3.23 9.86 4.14
N PRO A 33 4.38 10.23 4.75
CA PRO A 33 4.69 9.87 6.14
C PRO A 33 3.60 10.26 7.14
N LYS A 34 3.06 11.48 7.02
CA LYS A 34 1.95 11.98 7.86
C LYS A 34 0.69 11.11 7.80
N THR A 35 0.44 10.45 6.67
CA THR A 35 -0.70 9.55 6.49
C THR A 35 -0.45 8.21 7.16
N VAL A 36 0.77 7.68 7.04
CA VAL A 36 1.18 6.44 7.71
C VAL A 36 1.07 6.58 9.23
N GLU A 37 1.59 7.67 9.80
CA GLU A 37 1.47 7.98 11.24
C GLU A 37 0.00 8.07 11.67
N ARG A 38 -0.83 8.73 10.87
CA ARG A 38 -2.25 8.86 11.16
C ARG A 38 -2.97 7.51 11.15
N ILE A 39 -2.60 6.58 10.25
CA ILE A 39 -3.14 5.21 10.26
C ILE A 39 -2.69 4.44 11.50
N TYR A 40 -1.42 4.53 11.90
CA TYR A 40 -0.94 3.90 13.15
C TYR A 40 -1.77 4.38 14.37
N ARG A 41 -1.99 5.70 14.48
CA ARG A 41 -2.82 6.29 15.55
C ARG A 41 -4.27 5.80 15.49
N LEU A 42 -4.91 5.85 14.31
CA LEU A 42 -6.30 5.43 14.15
C LEU A 42 -6.52 3.95 14.47
N ARG A 43 -5.52 3.10 14.20
CA ARG A 43 -5.58 1.67 14.49
C ARG A 43 -5.11 1.31 15.91
N SER A 44 -4.68 2.29 16.71
CA SER A 44 -4.00 2.06 17.99
C SER A 44 -2.91 0.99 17.87
N ARG A 45 -2.14 1.03 16.78
CA ARG A 45 -1.13 0.02 16.45
C ARG A 45 0.23 0.47 16.97
N ASP A 46 0.97 -0.47 17.56
CA ASP A 46 2.38 -0.29 17.92
C ASP A 46 3.21 0.11 16.68
N PRO A 47 3.90 1.26 16.68
CA PRO A 47 4.76 1.71 15.58
C PRO A 47 5.88 0.72 15.22
N LYS A 48 6.28 -0.16 16.15
CA LYS A 48 7.28 -1.21 15.90
C LYS A 48 6.74 -2.37 15.06
N LYS A 49 5.41 -2.48 14.92
CA LYS A 49 4.77 -3.54 14.12
C LYS A 49 4.49 -3.04 12.70
N PRO A 50 5.24 -3.47 11.67
CA PRO A 50 5.08 -2.96 10.31
C PRO A 50 3.68 -3.21 9.77
N MET A 51 3.23 -2.34 8.86
CA MET A 51 2.03 -2.54 8.06
C MET A 51 2.40 -3.03 6.66
N ILE A 52 1.52 -3.81 6.05
CA ILE A 52 1.69 -4.23 4.66
C ILE A 52 1.49 -3.04 3.72
N ILE A 53 2.21 -3.04 2.60
CA ILE A 53 2.05 -2.07 1.52
C ILE A 53 1.44 -2.81 0.33
N LEU A 54 0.31 -2.31 -0.15
CA LEU A 54 -0.32 -2.81 -1.36
C LEU A 54 0.29 -2.10 -2.56
N ILE A 55 0.78 -2.87 -3.54
CA ILE A 55 1.31 -2.36 -4.80
C ILE A 55 0.39 -2.76 -5.96
N GLY A 56 0.31 -1.93 -6.99
CA GLY A 56 -0.52 -2.21 -8.16
C GLY A 56 0.22 -2.97 -9.26
N ASP A 57 1.55 -2.84 -9.31
CA ASP A 57 2.42 -3.47 -10.29
C ASP A 57 3.82 -3.74 -9.70
N PHE A 58 4.56 -4.72 -10.22
CA PHE A 58 5.91 -5.03 -9.75
C PHE A 58 6.90 -3.87 -9.91
N SER A 59 6.66 -2.95 -10.85
CA SER A 59 7.48 -1.73 -10.98
C SER A 59 7.39 -0.83 -9.75
N ASP A 60 6.31 -0.92 -8.95
CA ASP A 60 6.16 -0.15 -7.71
C ASP A 60 7.18 -0.57 -6.64
N LEU A 61 7.74 -1.79 -6.71
CA LEU A 61 8.78 -2.25 -5.78
C LEU A 61 10.00 -1.32 -5.79
N LYS A 62 10.29 -0.68 -6.93
CA LYS A 62 11.37 0.33 -7.05
C LYS A 62 11.11 1.57 -6.20
N LYS A 63 9.85 1.92 -5.90
CA LYS A 63 9.51 3.05 -5.01
C LYS A 63 9.98 2.80 -3.57
N PHE A 64 10.25 1.55 -3.22
CA PHE A 64 10.71 1.10 -1.91
C PHE A 64 12.14 0.56 -1.95
N ASP A 65 12.90 0.87 -3.02
CA ASP A 65 14.28 0.41 -3.25
C ASP A 65 14.46 -1.11 -3.22
N ILE A 66 13.40 -1.86 -3.56
CA ILE A 66 13.45 -3.32 -3.64
C ILE A 66 13.92 -3.70 -5.05
N LYS A 67 15.10 -4.32 -5.12
CA LYS A 67 15.67 -4.88 -6.35
C LYS A 67 15.19 -6.31 -6.55
N ILE A 68 14.81 -6.63 -7.79
CA ILE A 68 14.25 -7.93 -8.19
C ILE A 68 15.26 -8.58 -9.13
N ASP A 69 15.79 -9.75 -8.76
CA ASP A 69 16.58 -10.57 -9.67
C ASP A 69 15.68 -11.41 -10.58
N GLU A 70 16.27 -12.16 -11.51
CA GLU A 70 15.50 -12.95 -12.48
C GLU A 70 14.66 -14.04 -11.81
N LYS A 71 15.19 -14.69 -10.78
CA LYS A 71 14.49 -15.75 -10.03
C LYS A 71 13.27 -15.18 -9.29
N MET A 72 13.43 -14.07 -8.60
CA MET A 72 12.36 -13.35 -7.93
C MET A 72 11.31 -12.92 -8.96
N ARG A 73 11.72 -12.41 -10.13
CA ARG A 73 10.78 -12.01 -11.19
C ARG A 73 9.95 -13.19 -11.70
N MET A 74 10.52 -14.39 -11.82
CA MET A 74 9.78 -15.60 -12.17
C MET A 74 8.73 -15.96 -11.09
N ILE A 75 9.11 -15.88 -9.82
CA ILE A 75 8.20 -16.15 -8.69
C ILE A 75 7.05 -15.13 -8.68
N LEU A 76 7.36 -13.84 -8.77
CA LEU A 76 6.34 -12.78 -8.75
C LEU A 76 5.34 -12.96 -9.89
N LYS A 77 5.81 -13.23 -11.11
CA LYS A 77 4.92 -13.51 -12.27
C LYS A 77 4.04 -14.74 -12.09
N LYS A 78 4.46 -15.73 -11.29
CA LYS A 78 3.72 -16.98 -11.10
C LYS A 78 2.65 -16.88 -10.01
N TYR A 79 2.91 -16.11 -8.95
CA TYR A 79 2.11 -16.13 -7.73
C TYR A 79 1.44 -14.79 -7.39
N TRP A 80 1.76 -13.69 -8.10
CA TRP A 80 1.25 -12.36 -7.79
C TRP A 80 0.71 -11.69 -9.10
N PRO A 81 -0.43 -10.97 -9.10
CA PRO A 81 -1.37 -10.75 -8.00
C PRO A 81 -1.95 -12.05 -7.43
#